data_AF-A0AAN5DAS5-F1
#
_entry.id   AF-A0AAN5DAS5-F1
#
_cell.length_a   1.000
_cell.length_b   1.000
_cell.length_c   1.000
_cell.angle_alpha   90.00
_cell.angle_beta   90.00
_cell.angle_gamma   90.00
#
_symmetry.space_group_name_H-M   'P 1'
#
loop_
_entity.id
_entity.type
_entity.pdbx_description
1 polymer ?
#
loop_
_entity_poly.entity_id
_entity_poly.type
_entity_poly.pdbx_seq_one_letter_code
_entity_poly.pdbx_strand_id
1 'polypeptide(L)'
;SHIIGSGDEDDVSEVFPSLLSSTDGPSKIDQDFWSGLGSSLYCPRGCGRVDRIKAKRMAHYKQSHFSIFYSMDHGLKAKQEKWLSLRLGCQSKGDRECPHCSSPSSPFSSRFTLLLHIREAHRDIFPEMSREYSETKRKEIPLYRSLDELLTEPLPRTPH
;
A
#
# COMPACT_ATOMS: atom_id res chain seq x y z
N SER A 1 -41.72 -38.89 -3.26
CA SER A 1 -41.11 -37.79 -4.02
C SER A 1 -40.90 -36.62 -3.09
N HIS A 2 -39.66 -36.34 -2.67
CA HIS A 2 -39.33 -35.16 -1.88
C HIS A 2 -38.70 -34.14 -2.82
N ILE A 3 -39.34 -32.98 -2.96
CA ILE A 3 -38.86 -31.85 -3.76
C ILE A 3 -38.06 -30.92 -2.87
N ILE A 4 -36.91 -30.52 -3.42
CA ILE A 4 -35.85 -29.65 -2.90
C ILE A 4 -36.37 -28.22 -2.73
N GLY A 5 -35.92 -27.55 -1.68
CA GLY A 5 -35.97 -26.09 -1.53
C GLY A 5 -34.63 -25.59 -1.01
N SER A 6 -33.62 -25.60 -1.87
CA SER A 6 -32.36 -24.91 -1.63
C SER A 6 -32.65 -23.42 -1.72
N GLY A 7 -32.60 -22.71 -0.59
CA GLY A 7 -32.69 -21.26 -0.57
C GLY A 7 -31.41 -20.69 -1.17
N ASP A 8 -31.53 -20.12 -2.36
CA ASP A 8 -30.59 -19.14 -2.88
C ASP A 8 -30.66 -17.93 -1.94
N GLU A 9 -29.71 -17.84 -1.00
CA GLU A 9 -29.46 -16.60 -0.28
C GLU A 9 -28.83 -15.65 -1.29
N ASP A 10 -29.67 -14.77 -1.85
CA ASP A 10 -29.24 -13.61 -2.60
C ASP A 10 -28.19 -12.84 -1.78
N ASP A 11 -26.92 -13.01 -2.13
CA ASP A 11 -25.79 -12.20 -1.66
C ASP A 11 -26.00 -10.77 -2.18
N VAL A 12 -26.85 -10.02 -1.50
CA VAL A 12 -26.97 -8.59 -1.70
C VAL A 12 -25.65 -8.01 -1.22
N SER A 13 -24.72 -7.80 -2.14
CA SER A 13 -23.44 -7.15 -1.88
C SER A 13 -23.71 -5.75 -1.34
N GLU A 14 -23.79 -5.60 -0.02
CA GLU A 14 -23.93 -4.31 0.64
C GLU A 14 -22.72 -3.44 0.25
N VAL A 15 -22.98 -2.47 -0.62
CA VAL A 15 -22.00 -1.48 -1.03
C VAL A 15 -21.79 -0.53 0.15
N PHE A 16 -20.84 -0.88 1.04
CA PHE A 16 -20.46 0.01 2.13
C PHE A 16 -19.74 1.24 1.56
N PRO A 17 -20.30 2.45 1.73
CA PRO A 17 -19.66 3.66 1.23
C PRO A 17 -18.28 3.83 1.88
N SER A 18 -17.28 4.12 1.06
CA SER A 18 -15.97 4.49 1.59
C SER A 18 -16.10 5.78 2.41
N LEU A 19 -15.62 5.74 3.65
CA LEU A 19 -15.66 6.90 4.55
C LEU A 19 -14.54 7.90 4.26
N LEU A 20 -13.45 7.44 3.62
CA LEU A 20 -12.24 8.20 3.34
C LEU A 20 -11.75 7.88 1.92
N SER A 21 -11.39 8.90 1.14
CA SER A 21 -10.75 8.71 -0.16
C SER A 21 -9.40 8.02 -0.01
N SER A 22 -8.95 7.30 -1.04
CA SER A 22 -7.57 6.78 -1.09
C SER A 22 -6.50 7.89 -1.10
N THR A 23 -6.89 9.11 -1.47
CA THR A 23 -6.01 10.29 -1.50
C THR A 23 -5.97 11.08 -0.20
N ASP A 24 -6.91 10.83 0.72
CA ASP A 24 -6.96 11.57 1.98
C ASP A 24 -5.76 11.23 2.86
N GLY A 25 -5.27 12.21 3.62
CA GLY A 25 -4.23 11.98 4.59
C GLY A 25 -4.62 10.96 5.68
N PRO A 26 -3.65 10.51 6.49
CA PRO A 26 -3.92 9.63 7.63
C PRO A 26 -4.91 10.27 8.60
N SER A 27 -5.89 9.51 9.05
CA SER A 27 -6.91 9.98 9.97
C SER A 27 -7.00 9.11 11.23
N LYS A 28 -7.70 9.63 12.26
CA LYS A 28 -8.00 8.84 13.46
C LYS A 28 -8.81 7.58 13.12
N ILE A 29 -9.69 7.63 12.11
CA ILE A 29 -10.50 6.48 11.68
C ILE A 29 -9.59 5.34 11.18
N ASP A 30 -8.51 5.66 10.46
CA ASP A 30 -7.52 4.66 10.06
C ASP A 30 -6.87 4.02 11.29
N GLN A 31 -6.38 4.86 12.20
CA GLN A 31 -5.74 4.41 13.43
C GLN A 31 -6.65 3.51 14.25
N ASP A 32 -7.89 3.93 14.50
CA ASP A 32 -8.86 3.17 15.27
C ASP A 32 -9.19 1.83 14.56
N PHE A 33 -9.28 1.82 13.23
CA PHE A 33 -9.54 0.60 12.48
C PHE A 33 -8.40 -0.42 12.62
N TRP A 34 -7.17 -0.09 12.20
CA TRP A 34 -6.07 -1.05 12.17
C TRP A 34 -5.55 -1.42 13.56
N SER A 35 -5.71 -0.54 14.56
CA SER A 35 -5.35 -0.83 15.96
C SER A 35 -6.36 -1.75 16.66
N GLY A 36 -7.52 -1.99 16.05
CA GLY A 36 -8.57 -2.86 16.59
C GLY A 36 -9.58 -2.15 17.50
N LEU A 37 -9.53 -0.82 17.61
CA LEU A 37 -10.46 -0.03 18.43
C LEU A 37 -11.81 0.18 17.73
N GLY A 38 -11.84 0.15 16.40
CA GLY A 38 -13.07 0.28 15.61
C GLY A 38 -13.90 -1.01 15.53
N SER A 39 -15.23 -0.87 15.47
CA SER A 39 -16.18 -2.00 15.36
C SER A 39 -16.42 -2.48 13.92
N SER A 40 -16.10 -1.67 12.91
CA SER A 40 -16.34 -1.98 11.49
C SER A 40 -15.54 -3.19 11.01
N LEU A 41 -16.15 -4.03 10.17
CA LEU A 41 -15.47 -5.11 9.44
C LEU A 41 -14.89 -4.65 8.10
N TYR A 42 -15.23 -3.44 7.67
CA TYR A 42 -14.91 -2.91 6.35
C TYR A 42 -13.79 -1.87 6.45
N CYS A 43 -12.86 -1.93 5.49
CA CYS A 43 -11.80 -0.93 5.39
C CYS A 43 -12.42 0.46 5.14
N PRO A 44 -12.07 1.50 5.93
CA PRO A 44 -12.64 2.84 5.74
C PRO A 44 -12.24 3.48 4.41
N ARG A 45 -11.18 2.98 3.77
CA ARG A 45 -10.67 3.41 2.45
C ARG A 45 -11.32 2.70 1.26
N GLY A 46 -12.36 1.89 1.49
CA GLY A 46 -13.17 1.31 0.42
C GLY A 46 -12.62 0.01 -0.20
N CYS A 47 -11.63 -0.63 0.41
CA CYS A 47 -11.15 -1.95 -0.05
C CYS A 47 -12.13 -3.11 0.19
N GLY A 48 -13.30 -2.84 0.77
CA GLY A 48 -14.29 -3.85 1.13
C GLY A 48 -14.06 -4.48 2.51
N ARG A 49 -14.56 -5.70 2.69
CA ARG A 49 -14.55 -6.43 3.96
C ARG A 49 -13.16 -6.98 4.26
N VAL A 50 -12.66 -6.78 5.48
CA VAL A 50 -11.37 -7.27 5.95
C VAL A 50 -11.56 -8.32 7.04
N ASP A 51 -11.57 -7.91 8.32
CA ASP A 51 -11.80 -8.79 9.48
C ASP A 51 -11.98 -7.91 10.74
N ARG A 52 -12.39 -8.51 11.88
CA ARG A 52 -12.37 -7.90 13.22
C ARG A 52 -11.03 -8.09 13.93
N ILE A 53 -10.23 -9.07 13.51
CA ILE A 53 -8.94 -9.40 14.13
C ILE A 53 -7.92 -8.29 13.83
N LYS A 54 -7.41 -7.66 14.89
CA LYS A 54 -6.39 -6.60 14.83
C LYS A 54 -5.22 -6.96 13.91
N ALA A 55 -4.68 -8.17 14.04
CA ALA A 55 -3.54 -8.62 13.22
C ALA A 55 -3.84 -8.60 11.72
N LYS A 56 -5.05 -9.02 11.31
CA LYS A 56 -5.48 -9.03 9.91
C LYS A 56 -5.71 -7.60 9.39
N ARG A 57 -6.32 -6.73 10.19
CA ARG A 57 -6.50 -5.31 9.82
C ARG A 57 -5.16 -4.59 9.65
N MET A 58 -4.22 -4.82 10.56
CA MET A 58 -2.87 -4.28 10.46
C MET A 58 -2.13 -4.84 9.22
N ALA A 59 -2.25 -6.13 8.94
CA ALA A 59 -1.67 -6.72 7.73
C ALA A 59 -2.25 -6.09 6.47
N HIS A 60 -3.58 -5.92 6.40
CA HIS A 60 -4.25 -5.24 5.30
C HIS A 60 -3.75 -3.81 5.09
N TYR A 61 -3.59 -3.02 6.17
CA TYR A 61 -3.04 -1.66 6.07
C TYR A 61 -1.58 -1.65 5.62
N LYS A 62 -0.75 -2.60 6.07
CA LYS A 62 0.64 -2.73 5.61
C LYS A 62 0.76 -3.17 4.14
N GLN A 63 -0.26 -3.84 3.61
CA GLN A 63 -0.32 -4.28 2.21
C GLN A 63 -0.85 -3.18 1.29
N SER A 64 -2.02 -2.63 1.62
CA SER A 64 -2.83 -1.82 0.69
C SER A 64 -2.74 -0.31 0.98
N HIS A 65 -2.35 0.06 2.22
CA HIS A 65 -2.34 1.44 2.71
C HIS A 65 -1.04 1.76 3.46
N PHE A 66 0.09 1.22 2.98
CA PHE A 66 1.35 1.32 3.72
C PHE A 66 1.81 2.77 3.91
N SER A 67 1.51 3.67 2.97
CA SER A 67 1.80 5.10 3.09
C SER A 67 1.12 5.69 4.32
N ILE A 68 -0.16 5.36 4.52
CA ILE A 68 -0.94 5.76 5.69
C ILE A 68 -0.38 5.08 6.95
N PHE A 69 -0.18 3.76 6.93
CA PHE A 69 0.32 3.02 8.08
C PHE A 69 1.67 3.58 8.59
N TYR A 70 2.64 3.74 7.70
CA TYR A 70 4.00 4.18 8.05
C TYR A 70 4.14 5.68 8.28
N SER A 71 3.16 6.49 7.88
CA SER A 71 3.14 7.92 8.23
C SER A 71 2.81 8.14 9.71
N MET A 72 2.02 7.22 10.30
CA MET A 72 1.67 7.20 11.73
C MET A 72 2.66 6.39 12.57
N ASP A 73 3.53 5.58 11.95
CA ASP A 73 4.52 4.78 12.67
C ASP A 73 5.73 5.63 13.09
N HIS A 74 5.82 5.89 14.40
CA HIS A 74 6.91 6.65 15.00
C HIS A 74 8.20 5.85 15.20
N GLY A 75 8.21 4.54 14.89
CA GLY A 75 9.36 3.66 15.12
C GLY A 75 10.52 3.83 14.13
N LEU A 76 10.28 4.43 12.96
CA LEU A 76 11.27 4.53 11.89
C LEU A 76 12.19 5.74 12.10
N LYS A 77 13.43 5.48 12.55
CA LYS A 77 14.41 6.53 12.87
C LYS A 77 15.19 7.05 11.67
N ALA A 78 15.56 6.17 10.73
CA ALA A 78 16.33 6.56 9.56
C ALA A 78 15.42 7.22 8.51
N LYS A 79 15.80 8.41 8.02
CA LYS A 79 15.03 9.16 7.01
C LYS A 79 14.80 8.33 5.75
N GLN A 80 15.84 7.67 5.26
CA GLN A 80 15.76 6.77 4.10
C GLN A 80 14.75 5.63 4.33
N GLU A 81 14.81 4.95 5.48
CA GLU A 81 13.89 3.85 5.79
C GLU A 81 12.44 4.32 5.93
N LYS A 82 12.23 5.51 6.52
CA LYS A 82 10.92 6.14 6.59
C LYS A 82 10.38 6.44 5.20
N TRP A 83 11.17 7.05 4.32
CA TRP A 83 10.76 7.34 2.95
C TRP A 83 10.43 6.05 2.18
N LEU A 84 11.31 5.04 2.26
CA LEU A 84 11.10 3.75 1.61
C LEU A 84 9.85 3.03 2.14
N SER A 85 9.55 3.13 3.43
CA SER A 85 8.35 2.55 4.02
C SER A 85 7.08 3.26 3.56
N LEU A 86 7.11 4.58 3.48
CA LEU A 86 5.99 5.39 3.00
C LEU A 86 5.69 5.14 1.53
N ARG A 87 6.71 4.94 0.70
CA ARG A 87 6.57 4.82 -0.76
C ARG A 87 6.48 3.38 -1.26
N LEU A 88 7.07 2.42 -0.56
CA LEU A 88 7.22 1.03 -1.04
C LEU A 88 6.81 -0.03 0.00
N GLY A 89 6.30 0.37 1.17
CA GLY A 89 5.92 -0.55 2.24
C GLY A 89 7.11 -1.11 3.02
N CYS A 90 6.89 -2.16 3.84
CA CYS A 90 7.93 -2.69 4.75
C CYS A 90 9.16 -3.26 4.02
N GLN A 91 10.30 -3.30 4.74
CA GLN A 91 11.50 -4.02 4.31
C GLN A 91 11.23 -5.53 4.25
N SER A 92 10.49 -6.07 5.21
CA SER A 92 10.20 -7.50 5.27
C SER A 92 9.48 -7.98 4.01
N LYS A 93 9.69 -9.25 3.66
CA LYS A 93 8.87 -9.91 2.64
C LYS A 93 7.40 -9.83 3.04
N GLY A 94 6.56 -9.59 2.05
CA GLY A 94 5.13 -9.43 2.27
C GLY A 94 4.49 -8.78 1.05
N ASP A 95 3.23 -9.13 0.85
CA ASP A 95 2.37 -8.64 -0.21
C ASP A 95 2.07 -7.16 -0.01
N ARG A 96 2.03 -6.43 -1.13
CA ARG A 96 1.80 -4.99 -1.17
C ARG A 96 1.33 -4.59 -2.53
N GLU A 97 0.41 -3.66 -2.55
CA GLU A 97 -0.26 -3.22 -3.76
C GLU A 97 0.36 -1.91 -4.23
N CYS A 98 0.35 -1.68 -5.54
CA CYS A 98 0.81 -0.40 -6.04
C CYS A 98 -0.26 0.67 -5.76
N PRO A 99 0.06 1.78 -5.06
CA PRO A 99 -0.91 2.83 -4.77
C PRO A 99 -1.25 3.70 -5.98
N HIS A 100 -0.57 3.50 -7.12
CA HIS A 100 -0.75 4.27 -8.34
C HIS A 100 -1.53 3.51 -9.42
N CYS A 101 -1.80 2.23 -9.21
CA CYS A 101 -2.67 1.46 -10.10
C CYS A 101 -4.14 1.86 -9.91
N SER A 102 -4.87 2.04 -11.00
CA SER A 102 -6.31 2.31 -11.00
C SER A 102 -7.15 1.08 -10.66
N SER A 103 -6.55 -0.11 -10.67
CA SER A 103 -7.19 -1.36 -10.26
C SER A 103 -6.21 -2.19 -9.43
N PRO A 104 -6.69 -3.03 -8.51
CA PRO A 104 -5.81 -3.90 -7.73
C PRO A 104 -4.96 -4.76 -8.67
N SER A 105 -3.65 -4.59 -8.61
CA SER A 105 -2.70 -5.48 -9.30
C SER A 105 -2.34 -6.65 -8.38
N SER A 106 -1.76 -7.70 -8.96
CA SER A 106 -1.19 -8.77 -8.15
C SER A 106 -0.17 -8.19 -7.15
N PRO A 107 -0.20 -8.63 -5.88
CA PRO A 107 0.66 -8.06 -4.86
C PRO A 107 2.14 -8.30 -5.19
N PHE A 108 2.96 -7.31 -4.85
CA PHE A 108 4.41 -7.36 -5.00
C PHE A 108 5.05 -7.90 -3.72
N SER A 109 5.95 -8.87 -3.83
CA SER A 109 6.55 -9.52 -2.66
C SER A 109 7.69 -8.71 -2.01
N SER A 110 8.22 -7.69 -2.71
CA SER A 110 9.41 -6.95 -2.31
C SER A 110 9.36 -5.46 -2.70
N ARG A 111 10.23 -4.62 -2.07
CA ARG A 111 10.33 -3.18 -2.40
C ARG A 111 10.84 -3.00 -3.81
N PHE A 112 11.77 -3.87 -4.18
CA PHE A 112 12.40 -3.88 -5.48
C PHE A 112 11.39 -4.15 -6.59
N THR A 113 10.57 -5.20 -6.45
CA THR A 113 9.55 -5.56 -7.46
C THR A 113 8.48 -4.49 -7.59
N LEU A 114 8.05 -3.88 -6.47
CA LEU A 114 7.09 -2.77 -6.52
C LEU A 114 7.70 -1.53 -7.17
N LEU A 115 8.94 -1.17 -6.83
CA LEU A 115 9.63 -0.02 -7.41
C LEU A 115 9.88 -0.20 -8.91
N LEU A 116 10.27 -1.41 -9.33
CA LEU A 116 10.45 -1.75 -10.74
C LEU A 116 9.12 -1.59 -11.50
N HIS A 117 8.03 -2.10 -10.94
CA HIS A 117 6.70 -1.89 -11.50
C HIS A 117 6.34 -0.40 -11.62
N ILE A 118 6.59 0.42 -10.59
CA ILE A 118 6.36 1.87 -10.65
C ILE A 118 7.21 2.52 -11.76
N ARG A 119 8.48 2.11 -11.89
CA ARG A 119 9.39 2.60 -12.94
C ARG A 119 8.86 2.33 -14.34
N GLU A 120 8.25 1.16 -14.56
CA GLU A 120 7.77 0.71 -15.86
C GLU A 120 6.35 1.19 -16.17
N ALA A 121 5.43 1.09 -15.22
CA ALA A 121 4.00 1.35 -15.40
C ALA A 121 3.56 2.78 -15.05
N HIS A 122 4.30 3.48 -14.17
CA HIS A 122 3.97 4.81 -13.66
C HIS A 122 5.10 5.81 -13.96
N ARG A 123 5.42 5.95 -15.25
CA ARG A 123 6.57 6.73 -15.73
C ARG A 123 6.48 8.23 -15.46
N ASP A 124 5.28 8.74 -15.21
CA ASP A 124 5.00 10.10 -14.77
C ASP A 124 5.28 10.30 -13.27
N ILE A 125 5.05 9.27 -12.46
CA ILE A 125 5.26 9.29 -11.01
C ILE A 125 6.71 9.01 -10.63
N PHE A 126 7.36 8.07 -11.32
CA PHE A 126 8.69 7.59 -10.96
C PHE A 126 9.76 8.70 -10.87
N PRO A 127 9.85 9.68 -11.81
CA PRO A 127 10.84 10.75 -11.72
C PRO A 127 10.71 11.61 -10.45
N GLU A 128 9.49 11.85 -9.99
CA GLU A 128 9.24 12.57 -8.73
C GLU A 128 9.73 11.76 -7.54
N MET A 129 9.43 10.45 -7.51
CA MET A 129 9.95 9.56 -6.46
C MET A 129 11.48 9.52 -6.43
N SER A 130 12.14 9.43 -7.58
CA SER A 130 13.60 9.49 -7.71
C SER A 130 14.18 10.79 -7.14
N ARG A 131 13.53 11.93 -7.41
CA ARG A 131 13.94 13.24 -6.89
C ARG A 131 13.82 13.30 -5.37
N GLU A 132 12.67 12.92 -4.83
CA GLU A 132 12.43 12.90 -3.37
C GLU A 132 13.40 11.97 -2.63
N TYR A 133 13.70 10.80 -3.20
CA TYR A 133 14.66 9.87 -2.62
C TYR A 133 16.07 10.47 -2.58
N SER A 134 16.48 11.13 -3.67
CA SER A 134 17.79 11.78 -3.77
C SER A 134 17.95 12.89 -2.71
N GLU A 135 16.89 13.65 -2.46
CA GLU A 135 16.85 14.67 -1.40
C GLU A 135 16.94 14.02 -0.01
N THR A 136 16.22 12.92 0.20
CA THR A 136 16.20 12.18 1.47
C THR A 136 17.56 11.56 1.79
N LYS A 137 18.24 10.99 0.79
CA LYS A 137 19.54 10.31 0.92
C LYS A 137 20.71 11.29 1.07
N ARG A 138 20.57 12.58 0.73
CA ARG A 138 21.71 13.51 0.52
C ARG A 138 22.83 13.37 1.57
N LYS A 139 24.00 12.88 1.13
CA LYS A 139 25.24 12.61 1.91
C LYS A 139 25.23 11.35 2.80
N GLU A 140 24.18 10.55 2.76
CA GLU A 140 24.10 9.25 3.44
C GLU A 140 24.41 8.09 2.50
N ILE A 141 24.96 7.02 3.06
CA ILE A 141 25.16 5.75 2.35
C ILE A 141 23.77 5.11 2.12
N PRO A 142 23.48 4.57 0.92
CA PRO A 142 22.24 3.84 0.69
C PRO A 142 22.07 2.68 1.66
N LEU A 143 20.89 2.56 2.26
CA LEU A 143 20.53 1.36 3.03
C LEU A 143 20.39 0.12 2.14
N TYR A 144 19.92 0.30 0.90
CA TYR A 144 19.68 -0.79 -0.05
C TYR A 144 20.21 -0.42 -1.42
N ARG A 145 21.36 -1.01 -1.79
CA ARG A 145 22.05 -0.72 -3.04
C ARG A 145 21.16 -0.91 -4.28
N SER A 146 20.41 -2.00 -4.35
CA SER A 146 19.56 -2.28 -5.52
C SER A 146 18.39 -1.30 -5.70
N LEU A 147 17.84 -0.75 -4.61
CA LEU A 147 16.81 0.28 -4.71
C LEU A 147 17.41 1.63 -5.13
N ASP A 148 18.60 1.93 -4.62
CA ASP A 148 19.35 3.14 -4.98
C ASP A 148 19.74 3.15 -6.46
N GLU A 149 20.24 2.03 -6.97
CA GLU A 149 20.54 1.86 -8.40
C GLU A 149 19.29 2.12 -9.24
N LEU A 150 18.15 1.48 -8.93
CA LEU A 150 16.90 1.71 -9.64
C LEU A 150 16.44 3.19 -9.59
N LEU A 151 16.50 3.83 -8.42
CA LEU A 151 16.02 5.21 -8.22
C LEU A 151 16.92 6.27 -8.86
N THR A 152 18.19 5.96 -9.11
CA THR A 152 19.18 6.92 -9.65
C THR A 152 19.47 6.71 -11.13
N GLU A 153 19.14 5.54 -11.67
CA GLU A 153 19.28 5.26 -13.10
C GLU A 153 18.28 6.08 -13.95
N PRO A 154 18.70 6.55 -15.13
CA PRO A 154 17.78 7.14 -16.10
C PRO A 154 16.65 6.17 -16.48
N LEU A 155 15.46 6.71 -16.74
CA LEU A 155 14.38 5.89 -17.32
C LEU A 155 14.83 5.35 -18.69
N PRO A 156 14.57 4.06 -19.00
CA PRO A 156 14.85 3.51 -20.31
C PRO A 156 14.09 4.33 -21.38
N ARG A 157 14.76 4.63 -22.50
CA ARG A 157 14.12 5.33 -23.63
C ARG A 157 13.02 4.41 -24.17
N THR A 158 11.81 4.95 -24.36
CA THR A 158 10.74 4.19 -24.99
C THR A 158 11.09 3.94 -26.46
N PRO A 159 11.01 2.70 -26.96
CA PRO A 159 10.99 2.49 -28.40
C PRO A 159 9.75 3.19 -28.96
N HIS A 160 9.97 4.10 -29.92
CA HIS A 160 8.92 4.81 -30.63
C HIS A 160 8.20 3.89 -31.61
#